data_AF-B7S8E9-F1
#
_entry.id   AF-B7S8E9-F1
#
_cell.length_a   1.000
_cell.length_b   1.000
_cell.length_c   1.000
_cell.angle_alpha   90.00
_cell.angle_beta   90.00
_cell.angle_gamma   90.00
#
_symmetry.space_group_name_H-M   'P 1'
#
loop_
_entity.id
_entity.type
_entity.pdbx_description
1 polymer ?
#
loop_
_entity_poly.entity_id
_entity_poly.type
_entity_poly.pdbx_seq_one_letter_code
_entity_poly.pdbx_strand_id
1 'polypeptide(L)'
;MSSLAIVVPRAWYYYSEFLVKQIVHTHLLESWEQHQNLFGITITLQNVTAISEHYILNILWFKIPTDTSDDPFSEDYAIFHLP
;
A
#
# COMPACT_ATOMS: atom_id res chain seq x y z
N MET A 1 -4.07 9.21 -17.77
CA MET A 1 -4.32 8.58 -16.46
C MET A 1 -3.07 8.82 -15.65
N SER A 2 -3.19 9.49 -14.50
CA SER A 2 -2.04 9.68 -13.61
C SER A 2 -1.79 8.35 -12.89
N SER A 3 -0.60 7.77 -13.03
CA SER A 3 -0.24 6.54 -12.35
C SER A 3 -0.27 6.76 -10.83
N LEU A 4 -0.94 5.88 -10.09
CA LEU A 4 -0.95 5.90 -8.63
C LEU A 4 0.31 5.20 -8.12
N ALA A 5 1.16 5.92 -7.40
CA ALA A 5 2.29 5.30 -6.70
C ALA A 5 1.77 4.64 -5.41
N ILE A 6 2.19 3.39 -5.17
CA ILE A 6 1.92 2.67 -3.93
C ILE A 6 3.24 2.44 -3.20
N VAL A 7 3.30 2.88 -1.96
CA VAL A 7 4.41 2.65 -1.05
C VAL A 7 4.00 1.50 -0.14
N VAL A 8 4.77 0.42 -0.14
CA VAL A 8 4.45 -0.81 0.61
C VAL A 8 5.66 -1.30 1.40
N PRO A 9 5.48 -2.14 2.43
CA PRO A 9 6.61 -2.68 3.18
C PRO A 9 7.61 -3.38 2.26
N ARG A 10 8.91 -3.15 2.47
CA ARG A 10 9.99 -3.73 1.64
C ARG A 10 10.01 -5.26 1.68
N ALA A 11 9.49 -5.87 2.73
CA ALA A 11 9.29 -7.32 2.79
C ALA A 11 8.39 -7.84 1.63
N TRP A 12 7.51 -7.01 1.07
CA TRP A 12 6.69 -7.37 -0.08
C TRP A 12 7.47 -7.34 -1.41
N TYR A 13 8.68 -6.77 -1.43
CA TYR A 13 9.56 -6.77 -2.61
C TYR A 13 10.07 -8.17 -2.99
N TYR A 14 10.01 -9.14 -2.06
CA TYR A 14 10.35 -10.54 -2.35
C TYR A 14 9.29 -11.27 -3.19
N TYR A 15 8.13 -10.65 -3.42
CA TYR A 15 7.08 -11.17 -4.29
C TYR A 15 7.14 -10.52 -5.66
N SER A 16 6.52 -11.15 -6.66
CA SER A 16 6.43 -10.53 -7.98
C SER A 16 5.63 -9.22 -7.89
N GLU A 17 6.14 -8.19 -8.56
CA GLU A 17 5.49 -6.87 -8.62
C GLU A 17 4.03 -6.99 -9.10
N PHE A 18 3.78 -7.88 -10.07
CA PHE A 18 2.42 -8.16 -10.55
C PHE A 18 1.48 -8.65 -9.43
N LEU A 19 1.94 -9.57 -8.58
CA LEU A 19 1.14 -10.10 -7.47
C LEU A 19 0.83 -9.01 -6.46
N VAL A 20 1.83 -8.23 -6.05
CA VAL A 20 1.66 -7.13 -5.08
C VAL A 20 0.65 -6.11 -5.62
N LYS A 21 0.79 -5.70 -6.88
CA LYS A 21 -0.15 -4.79 -7.53
C LYS A 21 -1.56 -5.33 -7.57
N GLN A 22 -1.74 -6.60 -7.93
CA GLN A 22 -3.06 -7.24 -7.96
C GLN A 22 -3.72 -7.24 -6.57
N ILE A 23 -2.99 -7.64 -5.52
CA ILE A 23 -3.52 -7.68 -4.15
C ILE A 23 -3.95 -6.29 -3.69
N VAL A 24 -3.08 -5.29 -3.88
CA VAL A 24 -3.37 -3.91 -3.49
C VAL A 24 -4.57 -3.38 -4.28
N HIS A 25 -4.57 -3.55 -5.60
CA HIS A 25 -5.67 -3.10 -6.46
C HIS A 25 -7.02 -3.70 -6.06
N THR A 26 -7.08 -5.01 -5.79
CA THR A 26 -8.31 -5.68 -5.33
C THR A 26 -8.83 -5.09 -4.02
N HIS A 27 -7.96 -4.90 -3.02
CA HIS A 27 -8.39 -4.33 -1.72
C HIS A 27 -8.83 -2.87 -1.85
N LEU A 28 -8.21 -2.10 -2.73
CA LEU A 28 -8.61 -0.72 -2.99
C LEU A 28 -9.98 -0.65 -3.65
N LEU A 29 -10.25 -1.51 -4.64
CA LEU A 29 -11.57 -1.60 -5.27
C LEU A 29 -12.64 -1.99 -4.25
N GLU A 30 -12.42 -3.06 -3.48
CA GLU A 30 -13.37 -3.52 -2.45
C GLU A 30 -13.66 -2.43 -1.42
N SER A 31 -12.61 -1.76 -0.92
CA SER A 31 -12.76 -0.70 0.08
C SER A 31 -13.45 0.53 -0.48
N TRP A 32 -13.16 0.89 -1.73
CA TRP A 32 -13.84 1.97 -2.42
C TRP A 32 -15.33 1.68 -2.59
N GLU A 33 -15.69 0.49 -3.07
CA GLU A 33 -17.08 0.08 -3.25
C GLU A 33 -17.87 0.09 -1.93
N GLN A 34 -17.25 -0.33 -0.83
CA GLN A 34 -17.91 -0.45 0.47
C GLN A 34 -17.96 0.86 1.26
N HIS A 35 -16.86 1.62 1.27
CA HIS A 35 -16.66 2.73 2.21
C HIS A 35 -16.41 4.08 1.54
N GLN A 36 -16.22 4.12 0.22
CA GLN A 36 -15.81 5.32 -0.54
C GLN A 36 -14.56 6.00 0.05
N ASN A 37 -13.68 5.20 0.66
CA ASN A 37 -12.50 5.66 1.36
C ASN A 37 -11.38 4.62 1.23
N LEU A 38 -10.14 5.11 1.16
CA LEU A 38 -8.93 4.30 1.07
C LEU A 38 -8.08 4.35 2.34
N PHE A 39 -8.56 5.00 3.40
CA PHE A 39 -7.87 5.09 4.69
C PHE A 39 -8.22 3.91 5.61
N GLY A 40 -7.22 3.38 6.33
CA GLY A 40 -7.39 2.29 7.29
C GLY A 40 -7.53 0.89 6.70
N ILE A 41 -7.41 0.74 5.37
CA ILE A 41 -7.37 -0.56 4.69
C ILE A 41 -6.18 -1.36 5.20
N THR A 42 -6.45 -2.52 5.79
CA THR A 42 -5.43 -3.42 6.30
C THR A 42 -5.20 -4.55 5.32
N ILE A 43 -3.95 -4.72 4.86
CA ILE A 43 -3.54 -5.83 4.01
C ILE A 43 -2.48 -6.63 4.77
N THR A 44 -2.67 -7.95 4.83
CA THR A 44 -1.68 -8.86 5.37
C THR A 44 -1.16 -9.76 4.27
N LEU A 45 0.15 -9.66 3.99
CA LEU A 45 0.83 -10.54 3.04
C LEU A 45 1.82 -11.42 3.82
N GLN A 46 1.51 -12.71 3.89
CA GLN A 46 2.14 -13.67 4.81
C GLN A 46 2.13 -13.17 6.27
N ASN A 47 3.26 -12.69 6.78
CA ASN A 47 3.45 -12.29 8.18
C ASN A 47 3.62 -10.76 8.34
N VAL A 48 3.43 -10.00 7.26
CA VAL A 48 3.59 -8.55 7.27
C VAL A 48 2.24 -7.91 7.02
N THR A 49 1.71 -7.30 8.08
CA THR A 49 0.50 -6.49 8.05
C THR A 49 0.88 -5.03 7.79
N ALA A 50 0.15 -4.38 6.89
CA ALA A 50 0.29 -2.96 6.63
C ALA A 50 -1.08 -2.30 6.51
N ILE A 51 -1.17 -1.06 6.95
CA ILE A 51 -2.39 -0.26 7.00
C ILE A 51 -2.21 0.91 6.05
N SER A 52 -3.19 1.14 5.18
CA SER A 52 -3.19 2.29 4.29
C SER A 52 -3.37 3.57 5.10
N GLU A 53 -2.40 4.46 4.99
CA GLU A 53 -2.42 5.77 5.60
C GLU A 53 -2.91 6.83 4.62
N HIS A 54 -3.40 7.94 5.18
CA HIS A 54 -3.87 9.08 4.41
C HIS A 54 -2.65 9.76 3.79
N TYR A 55 -2.51 9.73 2.46
CA TYR A 55 -1.38 10.38 1.82
C TYR A 55 -1.75 11.08 0.51
N ILE A 56 -0.90 12.05 0.17
CA ILE A 56 -1.09 13.15 -0.79
C ILE A 56 -1.43 12.63 -2.20
N LEU A 57 -2.12 13.46 -3.01
CA LEU A 57 -2.53 13.20 -4.40
C LEU A 57 -1.56 12.28 -5.17
N ASN A 58 -2.07 11.13 -5.63
CA ASN A 58 -1.39 10.08 -6.41
C ASN A 58 -0.34 9.23 -5.66
N ILE A 59 -0.31 9.24 -4.33
CA ILE A 59 0.50 8.32 -3.53
C ILE A 59 -0.37 7.66 -2.47
N LEU A 60 -0.30 6.33 -2.37
CA LEU A 60 -0.92 5.56 -1.30
C LEU A 60 0.17 4.85 -0.50
N TRP A 61 0.18 5.02 0.81
CA TRP A 61 1.16 4.40 1.68
C TRP A 61 0.55 3.31 2.56
N PHE A 62 1.09 2.09 2.49
CA PHE A 62 0.81 0.99 3.38
C PHE A 62 1.89 0.91 4.47
N LYS A 63 1.58 1.48 5.63
CA LYS A 63 2.46 1.59 6.79
C LYS A 63 2.42 0.34 7.66
N ILE A 64 3.57 -0.09 8.17
CA ILE A 64 3.62 -1.18 9.16
C ILE A 64 3.12 -0.64 10.52
N PRO A 65 2.21 -1.31 11.25
CA PRO A 65 1.65 -0.79 12.51
C PRO A 65 2.68 -0.49 13.61
N THR A 66 3.82 -1.18 13.60
CA THR A 66 4.92 -0.97 14.55
C THR A 66 5.88 0.13 14.14
N ASP A 67 5.77 0.63 12.91
CA ASP A 67 6.60 1.73 12.43
C ASP A 67 6.07 3.04 13.00
N THR A 68 6.89 3.69 13.83
CA THR A 68 6.58 5.01 14.40
C THR A 68 7.15 6.15 13.58
N SER A 69 7.94 5.84 12.54
CA SER A 69 8.38 6.85 11.58
C SER A 69 7.18 7.33 10.76
N ASP A 70 7.20 8.60 10.40
CA ASP A 70 6.24 9.21 9.47
C ASP A 70 6.92 9.45 8.11
N ASP A 71 7.73 8.48 7.68
CA ASP A 71 8.54 8.56 6.47
C ASP A 71 8.23 7.40 5.51
N PRO A 72 7.33 7.62 4.53
CA PRO A 72 7.02 6.60 3.52
C PRO A 72 8.18 6.32 2.55
N PHE A 73 9.23 7.14 2.54
CA PHE A 73 10.38 6.99 1.63
C PHE A 73 11.62 6.42 2.33
N SER A 74 11.45 5.91 3.56
CA SER A 74 12.50 5.22 4.27
C SER A 74 12.91 3.93 3.56
N GLU A 75 14.08 3.38 3.92
CA GLU A 75 14.59 2.14 3.34
C GLU A 75 13.76 0.89 3.70
N ASP A 76 12.79 1.02 4.61
CA ASP A 76 11.87 -0.04 5.02
C ASP A 76 10.68 -0.20 4.05
N TYR A 77 10.54 0.69 3.08
CA TYR A 77 9.46 0.68 2.10
C TYR A 77 9.98 0.54 0.66
N ALA A 78 9.11 0.03 -0.21
CA ALA A 78 9.31 -0.08 -1.64
C ALA A 78 8.18 0.61 -2.39
N ILE A 79 8.48 1.17 -3.56
CA ILE A 79 7.52 1.90 -4.40
C ILE A 79 7.17 1.05 -5.62
N PHE A 80 5.87 0.86 -5.84
CA PHE A 80 5.32 0.30 -7.07
C PHE A 80 4.39 1.30 -7.73
N HIS A 81 4.17 1.18 -9.04
CA HIS A 81 3.27 2.06 -9.78
C HIS A 81 2.08 1.26 -10.32
N LEU A 82 0.87 1.57 -9.85
CA LEU A 82 -0.35 1.04 -10.43
C LEU A 82 -0.64 1.76 -11.76
N PRO A 83 -1.10 1.02 -12.78
CA PRO A 83 -1.43 1.56 -14.10
C PRO A 83 -2.61 2.55 -14.06
#